data_AF-A0A535Q2C9-F1
#
_entry.id   AF-A0A535Q2C9-F1
#
_cell.length_a   1.000
_cell.length_b   1.000
_cell.length_c   1.000
_cell.angle_alpha   90.00
_cell.angle_beta   90.00
_cell.angle_gamma   90.00
#
_symmetry.space_group_name_H-M   'P 1'
#
loop_
_entity.id
_entity.type
_entity.pdbx_description
1 polymer ?
#
loop_
_entity_poly.entity_id
_entity_poly.type
_entity_poly.pdbx_seq_one_letter_code
_entity_poly.pdbx_strand_id
1 'polypeptide(L)'
;MNVKSLLGLPEELEVVSSDVNEKVITITAVSTQTAPCCPLCGTSASRIHSHYSRQLTDMPCAGQRVCLILHVRKFFCDVTTCARKIFTERLAPFIQPWARVTTRLFQAVENIGLATSGMLGARLGDRLGMQTSWMTMIRRIMARPCAPVEQVVQLGIDDFSFRRGRKFGTILVDMQSRKIIDLLPDRKAETASVWMSAHPEIDLVSRDRGGEYASAAASGAPQAIQCADRFHLLKNLREDLEGLLARHLAGKRQEKTQEILDESLPAWQAARSPRLSRKVEQIQQNRREERLARYQQVIALRRRGMSQAAIARRVGMGASTVQAWLAAGEFPERKPREQASRLDRYLPYLRKRWEEGCHNMTRLFQELGEQGYKGSYESVRDNILRRLPQGRKMPLDASSQTPALATSREASFLFLRRPDKLKTEEQETLLLLRQLHPEIDLAYELVQQFAWMLRTRTGEKLDDWLAQVSDSHLQEFQSFALGIQRDKLAVVAGLTLPQNNGLVEGKVTKLKLIKRMGYGRAGFPLLRQRVLHAL
;
A
#
# COMPACT_ATOMS: atom_id res chain seq x y z
N MET A 1 -9.59 50.69 -8.89
CA MET A 1 -9.46 49.38 -9.55
C MET A 1 -10.85 48.95 -10.00
N ASN A 2 -11.05 48.57 -11.26
CA ASN A 2 -12.38 48.22 -11.78
C ASN A 2 -12.81 46.84 -11.24
N VAL A 3 -13.95 46.77 -10.54
CA VAL A 3 -14.48 45.51 -9.97
C VAL A 3 -14.70 44.45 -11.05
N LYS A 4 -15.13 44.87 -12.25
CA LYS A 4 -15.34 44.00 -13.41
C LYS A 4 -14.04 43.30 -13.83
N SER A 5 -12.93 44.04 -13.88
CA SER A 5 -11.62 43.48 -14.26
C SER A 5 -11.04 42.59 -13.15
N LEU A 6 -11.19 43.00 -11.88
CA LEU A 6 -10.73 42.22 -10.73
C LEU A 6 -11.39 40.83 -10.68
N LEU A 7 -12.69 40.79 -10.96
CA LEU A 7 -13.46 39.54 -10.96
C LEU A 7 -13.45 38.84 -12.32
N GLY A 8 -12.83 39.40 -13.37
CA GLY A 8 -12.83 38.83 -14.72
C GLY A 8 -14.24 38.54 -15.25
N LEU A 9 -15.17 39.49 -15.06
CA LEU A 9 -16.53 39.37 -15.59
C LEU A 9 -16.52 39.63 -17.11
N PRO A 10 -17.37 38.94 -17.90
CA PRO A 10 -17.52 39.15 -19.34
C PRO A 10 -17.82 40.60 -19.73
N GLU A 11 -17.47 40.99 -20.95
CA GLU A 11 -17.71 42.34 -21.46
C GLU A 11 -19.21 42.70 -21.48
N GLU A 12 -20.05 41.70 -21.73
CA GLU A 12 -21.50 41.82 -21.80
C GLU A 12 -22.17 41.97 -20.42
N LEU A 13 -21.39 42.01 -19.33
CA LEU A 13 -21.89 42.31 -17.99
C LEU A 13 -21.33 43.64 -17.50
N GLU A 14 -22.22 44.51 -17.05
CA GLU A 14 -21.86 45.76 -16.40
C GLU A 14 -22.19 45.69 -14.91
N VAL A 15 -21.24 46.10 -14.06
CA VAL A 15 -21.41 46.10 -12.60
C VAL A 15 -22.17 47.36 -12.21
N VAL A 16 -23.35 47.19 -11.63
CA VAL A 16 -24.21 48.29 -11.14
C VAL A 16 -23.84 48.66 -9.72
N SER A 17 -23.59 47.66 -8.87
CA SER A 17 -23.21 47.88 -7.48
C SER A 17 -22.40 46.73 -6.93
N SER A 18 -21.62 47.01 -5.89
CA SER A 18 -20.88 46.03 -5.11
C SER A 18 -21.04 46.32 -3.64
N ASP A 19 -21.44 45.32 -2.87
CA ASP A 19 -21.52 45.36 -1.41
C ASP A 19 -20.57 44.31 -0.82
N VAL A 20 -19.84 44.69 0.22
CA VAL A 20 -18.84 43.82 0.85
C VAL A 20 -19.18 43.66 2.31
N ASN A 21 -19.51 42.43 2.69
CA ASN A 21 -19.63 41.99 4.07
C ASN A 21 -18.38 41.15 4.45
N GLU A 22 -18.13 40.92 5.74
CA GLU A 22 -16.96 40.19 6.26
C GLU A 22 -16.72 38.84 5.55
N LYS A 23 -17.78 38.16 5.11
CA LYS A 23 -17.72 36.81 4.53
C LYS A 23 -18.18 36.72 3.07
N VAL A 24 -18.81 37.76 2.52
CA VAL A 24 -19.43 37.71 1.19
C VAL A 24 -19.29 39.05 0.48
N ILE A 25 -18.80 38.99 -0.75
CA ILE A 25 -18.83 40.09 -1.72
C ILE A 25 -20.06 39.86 -2.62
N THR A 26 -21.03 40.75 -2.56
CA THR A 26 -22.22 40.73 -3.41
C THR A 26 -22.04 41.72 -4.55
N ILE A 27 -22.10 41.23 -5.79
CA ILE A 27 -21.98 42.05 -6.99
C ILE A 27 -23.29 42.01 -7.75
N THR A 28 -23.88 43.17 -7.98
CA THR A 28 -25.05 43.32 -8.84
C THR A 28 -24.57 43.69 -10.23
N ALA A 29 -24.92 42.90 -11.24
CA ALA A 29 -24.57 43.16 -12.61
C ALA A 29 -25.76 43.02 -13.56
N VAL A 30 -25.79 43.84 -14.60
CA VAL A 30 -26.80 43.84 -15.67
C VAL A 30 -26.16 43.34 -16.96
N SER A 31 -26.94 42.64 -17.77
CA SER A 31 -26.50 42.29 -19.12
C SER A 31 -26.65 43.46 -20.07
N THR A 32 -25.61 43.74 -20.84
CA THR A 32 -25.55 44.83 -21.83
C THR A 32 -25.70 44.34 -23.27
N GLN A 33 -26.04 43.06 -23.49
CA GLN A 33 -26.23 42.51 -24.83
C GLN A 33 -27.30 43.30 -25.60
N THR A 34 -26.95 43.84 -26.77
CA THR A 34 -27.89 44.65 -27.57
C THR A 34 -28.84 43.79 -28.39
N ALA A 35 -28.36 42.63 -28.84
CA ALA A 35 -29.00 41.80 -29.86
C ALA A 35 -28.80 40.30 -29.57
N PRO A 36 -29.34 39.76 -28.47
CA PRO A 36 -29.15 38.35 -28.14
C PRO A 36 -29.85 37.43 -29.13
N CYS A 37 -29.18 36.35 -29.52
CA CYS A 37 -29.72 35.38 -30.47
C CYS A 37 -30.57 34.32 -29.79
N CYS A 38 -31.67 33.93 -30.46
CA CYS A 38 -32.49 32.81 -30.04
C CYS A 38 -31.66 31.51 -30.08
N PRO A 39 -31.61 30.72 -28.99
CA PRO A 39 -30.74 29.56 -28.90
C PRO A 39 -31.18 28.37 -29.78
N LEU A 40 -32.36 28.43 -30.41
CA LEU A 40 -32.81 27.38 -31.33
C LEU A 40 -32.61 27.76 -32.80
N CYS A 41 -33.07 28.95 -33.21
CA CYS A 41 -33.00 29.37 -34.62
C CYS A 41 -31.82 30.29 -34.95
N GLY A 42 -31.07 30.77 -33.95
CA GLY A 42 -29.92 31.66 -34.15
C GLY A 42 -30.27 33.12 -34.48
N THR A 43 -31.53 33.43 -34.77
CA THR A 43 -31.96 34.80 -35.12
C THR A 43 -31.86 35.74 -33.91
N SER A 44 -31.31 36.92 -34.14
CA SER A 44 -31.25 38.01 -33.16
C SER A 44 -32.64 38.50 -32.78
N ALA A 45 -32.83 38.83 -31.50
CA ALA A 45 -34.06 39.43 -30.99
C ALA A 45 -33.78 40.79 -30.35
N SER A 46 -34.69 41.73 -30.57
CA SER A 46 -34.69 43.06 -29.93
C SER A 46 -35.87 43.25 -28.97
N ARG A 47 -36.97 42.53 -29.17
CA ARG A 47 -38.21 42.70 -28.40
C ARG A 47 -38.13 42.02 -27.03
N ILE A 48 -38.06 42.83 -25.98
CA ILE A 48 -38.02 42.36 -24.59
C ILE A 48 -39.42 41.90 -24.15
N HIS A 49 -39.50 40.70 -23.58
CA HIS A 49 -40.70 40.17 -22.91
C HIS A 49 -40.74 40.61 -21.44
N SER A 50 -39.67 40.36 -20.69
CA SER A 50 -39.63 40.64 -19.25
C SER A 50 -38.20 40.64 -18.72
N HIS A 51 -37.99 41.21 -17.54
CA HIS A 51 -36.73 41.11 -16.80
C HIS A 51 -36.86 40.06 -15.69
N TYR A 52 -35.75 39.45 -15.31
CA TYR A 52 -35.69 38.68 -14.07
C TYR A 52 -34.28 38.70 -13.46
N SER A 53 -34.24 38.55 -12.15
CA SER A 53 -33.00 38.50 -11.38
C SER A 53 -32.65 37.07 -11.03
N ARG A 54 -31.37 36.71 -11.08
CA ARG A 54 -30.88 35.42 -10.59
C ARG A 54 -29.64 35.58 -9.74
N GLN A 55 -29.59 34.82 -8.65
CA GLN A 55 -28.43 34.76 -7.77
C GLN A 55 -27.53 33.59 -8.16
N LEU A 56 -26.23 33.87 -8.29
CA LEU A 56 -25.21 32.91 -8.65
C LEU A 56 -24.06 32.96 -7.65
N THR A 57 -23.42 31.82 -7.40
CA THR A 57 -22.13 31.78 -6.71
C THR A 57 -21.00 31.77 -7.73
N ASP A 58 -19.94 32.52 -7.44
CA ASP A 58 -18.78 32.62 -8.30
C ASP A 58 -17.48 32.31 -7.54
N MET A 59 -16.35 32.34 -8.23
CA MET A 59 -15.05 32.13 -7.64
C MET A 59 -14.82 33.10 -6.47
N PRO A 60 -14.29 32.61 -5.34
CA PRO A 60 -13.98 33.44 -4.19
C PRO A 60 -12.90 34.47 -4.54
N CYS A 61 -12.98 35.65 -3.91
CA CYS A 61 -12.02 36.73 -4.06
C CYS A 61 -11.45 37.08 -2.69
N ALA A 62 -10.13 37.10 -2.55
CA ALA A 62 -9.43 37.34 -1.28
C ALA A 62 -9.93 36.47 -0.11
N GLY A 63 -10.32 35.22 -0.37
CA GLY A 63 -10.88 34.29 0.62
C GLY A 63 -12.35 34.53 0.99
N GLN A 64 -12.99 35.57 0.45
CA GLN A 64 -14.41 35.86 0.62
C GLN A 64 -15.22 35.21 -0.50
N ARG A 65 -16.45 34.78 -0.16
CA ARG A 65 -17.37 34.21 -1.15
C ARG A 65 -17.87 35.31 -2.07
N VAL A 66 -17.99 35.03 -3.37
CA VAL A 66 -18.58 35.97 -4.32
C VAL A 66 -19.98 35.52 -4.70
N CYS A 67 -20.95 36.41 -4.51
CA CYS A 67 -22.35 36.25 -4.89
C CYS A 67 -22.66 37.24 -6.01
N LEU A 68 -23.06 36.74 -7.18
CA LEU A 68 -23.49 37.58 -8.30
C LEU A 68 -25.02 37.65 -8.33
N ILE A 69 -25.58 38.84 -8.24
CA ILE A 69 -26.98 39.13 -8.52
C ILE A 69 -27.04 39.62 -9.96
N LEU A 70 -27.48 38.78 -10.88
CA LEU A 70 -27.58 39.11 -12.30
C LEU A 70 -29.00 39.53 -12.67
N HIS A 71 -29.12 40.72 -13.22
CA HIS A 71 -30.33 41.20 -13.88
C HIS A 71 -30.23 40.89 -15.37
N VAL A 72 -31.11 40.01 -15.84
CA VAL A 72 -31.13 39.55 -17.22
C VAL A 72 -32.53 39.68 -17.82
N ARG A 73 -32.58 39.73 -19.14
CA ARG A 73 -33.77 39.92 -19.96
C ARG A 73 -34.21 38.64 -20.65
N LYS A 74 -35.53 38.49 -20.78
CA LYS A 74 -36.18 37.54 -21.67
C LYS A 74 -36.64 38.29 -22.91
N PHE A 75 -36.45 37.68 -24.07
CA PHE A 75 -36.80 38.20 -25.37
C PHE A 75 -37.84 37.30 -26.03
N PHE A 76 -38.68 37.90 -26.87
CA PHE A 76 -39.49 37.16 -27.82
C PHE A 76 -38.63 36.75 -29.02
N CYS A 77 -38.86 35.55 -29.55
CA CYS A 77 -38.35 35.19 -30.86
C CYS A 77 -39.43 35.50 -31.89
N ASP A 78 -39.16 36.45 -32.78
CA ASP A 78 -40.15 36.90 -33.77
C ASP A 78 -40.20 35.99 -35.00
N VAL A 79 -39.37 34.94 -35.06
CA VAL A 79 -39.45 33.89 -36.09
C VAL A 79 -40.69 33.03 -35.86
N THR A 80 -41.66 33.15 -36.78
CA THR A 80 -42.97 32.48 -36.70
C THR A 80 -42.85 30.96 -36.69
N THR A 81 -41.89 30.40 -37.43
CA THR A 81 -41.61 28.96 -37.52
C THR A 81 -40.80 28.41 -36.35
N CYS A 82 -40.20 29.27 -35.51
CA CYS A 82 -39.39 28.82 -34.39
C CYS A 82 -40.28 28.29 -33.26
N ALA A 83 -40.02 27.07 -32.78
CA ALA A 83 -40.72 26.48 -31.65
C ALA A 83 -40.46 27.24 -30.32
N ARG A 84 -39.31 27.92 -30.21
CA ARG A 84 -38.97 28.74 -29.05
C ARG A 84 -39.54 30.15 -29.22
N LYS A 85 -40.65 30.46 -28.54
CA LYS A 85 -41.27 31.79 -28.57
C LYS A 85 -40.64 32.80 -27.61
N ILE A 86 -40.14 32.35 -26.47
CA ILE A 86 -39.50 33.20 -25.45
C ILE A 86 -38.19 32.57 -25.00
N PHE A 87 -37.12 33.34 -24.95
CA PHE A 87 -35.82 32.89 -24.46
C PHE A 87 -35.15 33.94 -23.58
N THR A 88 -34.28 33.49 -22.68
CA THR A 88 -33.39 34.37 -21.91
C THR A 88 -32.08 34.56 -22.66
N GLU A 89 -31.52 35.77 -22.62
CA GLU A 89 -30.17 36.03 -23.14
C GLU A 89 -29.13 35.03 -22.60
N ARG A 90 -28.17 34.66 -23.45
CA ARG A 90 -27.17 33.63 -23.14
C ARG A 90 -25.88 34.30 -22.71
N LEU A 91 -25.38 33.90 -21.54
CA LEU A 91 -24.09 34.35 -21.00
C LEU A 91 -23.06 33.21 -21.08
N ALA A 92 -23.19 32.33 -22.07
CA ALA A 92 -22.21 31.27 -22.30
C ALA A 92 -20.94 31.88 -22.93
N PRO A 93 -19.72 31.36 -22.63
CA PRO A 93 -19.45 30.20 -21.79
C PRO A 93 -19.40 30.49 -20.27
N PHE A 94 -19.58 31.75 -19.85
CA PHE A 94 -19.43 32.16 -18.45
C PHE A 94 -20.45 31.50 -17.51
N ILE A 95 -21.72 31.37 -17.93
CA ILE A 95 -22.80 30.73 -17.16
C ILE A 95 -23.69 29.88 -18.08
N GLN A 96 -23.88 28.61 -17.72
CA GLN A 96 -24.81 27.71 -18.41
C GLN A 96 -26.28 28.03 -18.09
N PRO A 97 -27.23 27.72 -18.99
CA PRO A 97 -28.66 27.86 -18.70
C PRO A 97 -29.06 27.17 -17.39
N TRP A 98 -29.86 27.83 -16.57
CA TRP A 98 -30.35 27.35 -15.25
C TRP A 98 -29.28 27.13 -14.17
N ALA A 99 -27.99 27.29 -14.49
CA ALA A 99 -26.93 27.14 -13.51
C ALA A 99 -27.03 28.21 -12.42
N ARG A 100 -26.76 27.80 -11.18
CA ARG A 100 -26.67 28.69 -10.00
C ARG A 100 -25.21 29.02 -9.62
N VAL A 101 -24.28 28.59 -10.46
CA VAL A 101 -22.84 28.82 -10.30
C VAL A 101 -22.24 29.20 -11.65
N THR A 102 -21.15 29.95 -11.64
CA THR A 102 -20.38 30.21 -12.86
C THR A 102 -19.66 28.94 -13.33
N THR A 103 -19.35 28.87 -14.64
CA THR A 103 -18.64 27.74 -15.25
C THR A 103 -17.26 27.53 -14.61
N ARG A 104 -16.56 28.62 -14.28
CA ARG A 104 -15.26 28.57 -13.60
C ARG A 104 -15.33 27.99 -12.18
N LEU A 105 -16.34 28.37 -11.39
CA LEU A 105 -16.56 27.76 -10.07
C LEU A 105 -16.98 26.29 -10.21
N PHE A 106 -17.77 25.97 -11.24
CA PHE A 106 -18.12 24.59 -11.56
C PHE A 106 -16.86 23.72 -11.76
N GLN A 107 -15.97 24.16 -12.65
CA GLN A 107 -14.72 23.49 -12.99
C GLN A 107 -13.76 23.41 -11.80
N ALA A 108 -13.62 24.48 -11.01
CA ALA A 108 -12.75 24.48 -9.83
C ALA A 108 -13.18 23.43 -8.80
N VAL A 109 -14.48 23.36 -8.49
CA VAL A 109 -15.03 22.35 -7.58
C VAL A 109 -14.90 20.93 -8.13
N GLU A 110 -15.08 20.74 -9.44
CA GLU A 110 -14.87 19.46 -10.10
C GLU A 110 -13.40 18.99 -9.97
N ASN A 111 -12.44 19.88 -10.27
CA ASN A 111 -11.01 19.61 -10.15
C ASN A 111 -10.60 19.29 -8.71
N ILE A 112 -11.12 20.03 -7.72
CA ILE A 112 -10.92 19.73 -6.30
C ILE A 112 -11.45 18.33 -5.97
N GLY A 113 -12.63 17.99 -6.47
CA GLY A 113 -13.25 16.68 -6.26
C GLY A 113 -12.43 15.53 -6.85
N LEU A 114 -11.89 15.71 -8.06
CA LEU A 114 -11.00 14.75 -8.72
C LEU A 114 -9.71 14.55 -7.92
N ALA A 115 -9.07 15.65 -7.52
CA ALA A 115 -7.79 15.65 -6.81
C ALA A 115 -7.87 15.15 -5.36
N THR A 116 -9.05 15.13 -4.73
CA THR A 116 -9.21 14.80 -3.30
C THR A 116 -10.16 13.61 -3.08
N SER A 117 -11.41 13.87 -2.73
CA SER A 117 -12.58 12.99 -2.69
C SER A 117 -13.79 13.84 -2.33
N GLY A 118 -15.02 13.34 -2.44
CA GLY A 118 -16.20 14.18 -2.19
C GLY A 118 -16.18 14.88 -0.82
N MET A 119 -15.88 14.16 0.27
CA MET A 119 -15.92 14.74 1.62
C MET A 119 -14.70 15.62 1.93
N LEU A 120 -13.50 15.19 1.54
CA LEU A 120 -12.28 15.99 1.71
C LEU A 120 -12.34 17.26 0.86
N GLY A 121 -12.81 17.13 -0.37
CA GLY A 121 -13.01 18.23 -1.30
C GLY A 121 -14.01 19.25 -0.76
N ALA A 122 -15.15 18.81 -0.20
CA ALA A 122 -16.12 19.73 0.39
C ALA A 122 -15.53 20.53 1.56
N ARG A 123 -14.73 19.88 2.43
CA ARG A 123 -14.03 20.56 3.54
C ARG A 123 -12.97 21.55 3.04
N LEU A 124 -12.22 21.17 2.00
CA LEU A 124 -11.23 22.06 1.39
C LEU A 124 -11.92 23.25 0.69
N GLY A 125 -12.99 22.99 -0.05
CA GLY A 125 -13.80 24.00 -0.73
C GLY A 125 -14.33 25.05 0.24
N ASP A 126 -14.86 24.64 1.40
CA ASP A 126 -15.34 25.58 2.43
C ASP A 126 -14.23 26.53 2.92
N ARG A 127 -13.02 26.00 3.18
CA ARG A 127 -11.85 26.82 3.57
C ARG A 127 -11.37 27.77 2.47
N LEU A 128 -11.63 27.43 1.22
CA LEU A 128 -11.27 28.28 0.07
C LEU A 128 -12.40 29.26 -0.30
N GLY A 129 -13.53 29.27 0.40
CA GLY A 129 -14.69 30.10 0.02
C GLY A 129 -15.55 29.51 -1.11
N MET A 130 -15.34 28.25 -1.48
CA MET A 130 -16.11 27.49 -2.49
C MET A 130 -17.08 26.52 -1.82
N GLN A 131 -18.12 27.05 -1.18
CA GLN A 131 -19.07 26.24 -0.44
C GLN A 131 -19.88 25.30 -1.33
N THR A 132 -19.77 24.00 -1.07
CA THR A 132 -20.51 22.97 -1.79
C THR A 132 -20.63 21.69 -0.96
N SER A 133 -21.54 20.80 -1.35
CA SER A 133 -21.69 19.51 -0.69
C SER A 133 -20.86 18.43 -1.39
N TRP A 134 -20.44 17.42 -0.61
CA TRP A 134 -19.73 16.25 -1.15
C TRP A 134 -20.53 15.52 -2.24
N MET A 135 -21.86 15.48 -2.11
CA MET A 135 -22.75 14.90 -3.13
C MET A 135 -22.73 15.71 -4.43
N THR A 136 -22.67 17.04 -4.33
CA THR A 136 -22.57 17.91 -5.52
C THR A 136 -21.23 17.71 -6.22
N MET A 137 -20.13 17.60 -5.49
CA MET A 137 -18.84 17.24 -6.07
C MET A 137 -18.87 15.90 -6.80
N ILE A 138 -19.41 14.86 -6.17
CA ILE A 138 -19.54 13.54 -6.81
C ILE A 138 -20.40 13.63 -8.07
N ARG A 139 -21.55 14.31 -8.03
CA ARG A 139 -22.40 14.50 -9.23
C ARG A 139 -21.66 15.20 -10.36
N ARG A 140 -20.82 16.20 -10.07
CA ARG A 140 -20.01 16.90 -11.08
C ARG A 140 -18.98 15.97 -11.70
N ILE A 141 -18.22 15.25 -10.88
CA ILE A 141 -17.28 14.23 -11.36
C ILE A 141 -17.98 13.19 -12.24
N MET A 142 -19.17 12.73 -11.85
CA MET A 142 -19.94 11.74 -12.62
C MET A 142 -20.51 12.30 -13.92
N ALA A 143 -20.79 13.60 -13.98
CA ALA A 143 -21.29 14.28 -15.18
C ALA A 143 -20.17 14.64 -16.17
N ARG A 144 -18.90 14.50 -15.76
CA ARG A 144 -17.76 14.77 -16.63
C ARG A 144 -17.71 13.72 -17.75
N PRO A 145 -17.67 14.15 -19.02
CA PRO A 145 -17.53 13.23 -20.14
C PRO A 145 -16.14 12.60 -20.11
N CYS A 146 -16.08 11.27 -20.28
CA CYS A 146 -14.82 10.60 -20.60
C CYS A 146 -14.47 10.91 -22.05
N ALA A 147 -13.19 11.19 -22.33
CA ALA A 147 -12.72 11.27 -23.70
C ALA A 147 -12.94 9.90 -24.39
N PRO A 148 -13.25 9.88 -25.69
CA PRO A 148 -13.27 8.63 -26.44
C PRO A 148 -11.87 8.00 -26.39
N VAL A 149 -11.84 6.68 -26.42
CA VAL A 149 -10.59 5.92 -26.52
C VAL A 149 -10.02 6.15 -27.93
N GLU A 150 -8.82 6.70 -28.01
CA GLU A 150 -8.05 6.81 -29.27
C GLU A 150 -7.53 5.42 -29.68
N GLN A 151 -6.83 5.32 -30.81
CA GLN A 151 -6.24 4.06 -31.26
C GLN A 151 -5.25 3.50 -30.21
N VAL A 152 -5.38 2.21 -29.90
CA VAL A 152 -4.53 1.53 -28.90
C VAL A 152 -3.75 0.41 -29.58
N VAL A 153 -2.48 0.68 -29.92
CA VAL A 153 -1.62 -0.32 -30.58
C VAL A 153 -1.03 -1.31 -29.58
N GLN A 154 -0.50 -0.82 -28.45
CA GLN A 154 0.11 -1.65 -27.41
C GLN A 154 -0.66 -1.56 -26.10
N LEU A 155 -1.29 -2.66 -25.70
CA LEU A 155 -2.15 -2.73 -24.53
C LEU A 155 -1.43 -3.39 -23.36
N GLY A 156 -1.45 -2.71 -22.21
CA GLY A 156 -1.10 -3.29 -20.91
C GLY A 156 -2.36 -3.63 -20.12
N ILE A 157 -2.45 -4.86 -19.62
CA ILE A 157 -3.59 -5.36 -18.86
C ILE A 157 -3.13 -5.96 -17.53
N ASP A 158 -3.82 -5.60 -16.44
CA ASP A 158 -3.56 -6.14 -15.11
C ASP A 158 -4.80 -6.09 -14.23
N ASP A 159 -4.79 -6.83 -13.13
CA ASP A 159 -5.86 -6.82 -12.14
C ASP A 159 -5.66 -5.76 -11.05
N PHE A 160 -6.77 -5.27 -10.50
CA PHE A 160 -6.76 -4.51 -9.26
C PHE A 160 -7.86 -5.00 -8.33
N SER A 161 -7.56 -5.01 -7.04
CA SER A 161 -8.58 -5.34 -6.03
C SER A 161 -9.42 -4.12 -5.67
N PHE A 162 -10.74 -4.23 -5.70
CA PHE A 162 -11.65 -3.26 -5.07
C PHE A 162 -11.48 -3.31 -3.55
N ARG A 163 -11.68 -4.50 -3.00
CA ARG A 163 -11.37 -4.89 -1.61
C ARG A 163 -10.38 -6.04 -1.67
N ARG A 164 -9.29 -5.93 -0.91
CA ARG A 164 -8.19 -6.91 -0.94
C ARG A 164 -8.74 -8.32 -0.75
N GLY A 165 -8.42 -9.22 -1.67
CA GLY A 165 -8.79 -10.64 -1.61
C GLY A 165 -10.28 -10.97 -1.83
N ARG A 166 -11.10 -10.05 -2.35
CA ARG A 166 -12.54 -10.29 -2.55
C ARG A 166 -13.01 -10.09 -3.98
N LYS A 167 -13.06 -8.82 -4.41
CA LYS A 167 -13.54 -8.44 -5.74
C LYS A 167 -12.40 -7.76 -6.48
N PHE A 168 -12.17 -8.21 -7.71
CA PHE A 168 -11.16 -7.70 -8.62
C PHE A 168 -11.83 -7.00 -9.80
N GLY A 169 -11.15 -6.03 -10.38
CA GLY A 169 -11.46 -5.41 -11.66
C GLY A 169 -10.19 -5.40 -12.51
N THR A 170 -10.30 -5.02 -13.77
CA THR A 170 -9.19 -4.98 -14.72
C THR A 170 -8.84 -3.53 -15.03
N ILE A 171 -7.55 -3.21 -15.11
CA ILE A 171 -7.05 -1.93 -15.62
C ILE A 171 -6.48 -2.12 -17.02
N LEU A 172 -6.82 -1.20 -17.92
CA LEU A 172 -6.32 -1.16 -19.30
C LEU A 172 -5.48 0.10 -19.47
N VAL A 173 -4.25 -0.08 -19.96
CA VAL A 173 -3.26 0.98 -20.09
C VAL A 173 -2.70 0.96 -21.49
N ASP A 174 -2.69 2.11 -22.16
CA ASP A 174 -1.97 2.26 -23.42
C ASP A 174 -0.48 2.39 -23.07
N MET A 175 0.32 1.44 -23.56
CA MET A 175 1.75 1.39 -23.29
C MET A 175 2.52 2.49 -24.03
N GLN A 176 1.98 3.00 -25.15
CA GLN A 176 2.62 4.07 -25.93
C GLN A 176 2.37 5.43 -25.30
N SER A 177 1.11 5.85 -25.13
CA SER A 177 0.79 7.14 -24.48
C SER A 177 1.00 7.13 -22.97
N ARG A 178 1.21 5.95 -22.37
CA ARG A 178 1.34 5.73 -20.92
C ARG A 178 0.12 6.21 -20.13
N LYS A 179 -1.07 6.19 -20.74
CA LYS A 179 -2.33 6.61 -20.12
C LYS A 179 -3.20 5.41 -19.76
N ILE A 180 -4.00 5.57 -18.72
CA ILE A 180 -5.05 4.60 -18.40
C ILE A 180 -6.18 4.84 -19.40
N ILE A 181 -6.54 3.80 -20.14
CA ILE A 181 -7.58 3.85 -21.17
C ILE A 181 -8.94 3.60 -20.52
N ASP A 182 -9.04 2.51 -19.77
CA ASP A 182 -10.28 2.11 -19.11
C ASP A 182 -10.04 1.26 -17.86
N LEU A 183 -11.08 1.12 -17.03
CA LEU A 183 -11.23 0.10 -16.01
C LEU A 183 -12.44 -0.77 -16.34
N LEU A 184 -12.28 -2.08 -16.21
CA LEU A 184 -13.37 -3.05 -16.33
C LEU A 184 -13.87 -3.48 -14.93
N PRO A 185 -15.17 -3.82 -14.80
CA PRO A 185 -15.81 -4.08 -13.51
C PRO A 185 -15.38 -5.40 -12.83
N ASP A 186 -14.76 -6.30 -13.60
CA ASP A 186 -14.32 -7.62 -13.17
C ASP A 186 -13.01 -8.03 -13.88
N ARG A 187 -12.54 -9.25 -13.59
CA ARG A 187 -11.32 -9.87 -14.14
C ARG A 187 -11.62 -11.03 -15.10
N LYS A 188 -12.83 -11.08 -15.65
CA LYS A 188 -13.28 -12.20 -16.47
C LYS A 188 -12.73 -12.09 -17.89
N ALA A 189 -12.37 -13.22 -18.48
CA ALA A 189 -11.91 -13.27 -19.87
C ALA A 189 -12.93 -12.68 -20.87
N GLU A 190 -14.23 -12.91 -20.66
CA GLU A 190 -15.28 -12.42 -21.55
C GLU A 190 -15.36 -10.89 -21.58
N THR A 191 -15.27 -10.25 -20.41
CA THR A 191 -15.34 -8.78 -20.32
C THR A 191 -14.15 -8.12 -21.02
N ALA A 192 -12.95 -8.66 -20.83
CA ALA A 192 -11.74 -8.12 -21.44
C ALA A 192 -11.67 -8.40 -22.94
N SER A 193 -12.09 -9.58 -23.39
CA SER A 193 -12.11 -9.92 -24.84
C SER A 193 -13.10 -9.07 -25.63
N VAL A 194 -14.30 -8.80 -25.09
CA VAL A 194 -15.27 -7.90 -25.72
C VAL A 194 -14.69 -6.50 -25.91
N TRP A 195 -13.97 -6.00 -24.91
CA TRP A 195 -13.29 -4.70 -25.03
C TRP A 195 -12.19 -4.73 -26.09
N MET A 196 -11.32 -5.75 -26.07
CA MET A 196 -10.23 -5.88 -27.05
C MET A 196 -10.76 -6.04 -28.49
N SER A 197 -11.89 -6.72 -28.69
CA SER A 197 -12.50 -6.93 -30.01
C SER A 197 -12.96 -5.63 -30.67
N ALA A 198 -13.23 -4.59 -29.88
CA ALA A 198 -13.56 -3.26 -30.39
C ALA A 198 -12.33 -2.47 -30.87
N HIS A 199 -11.12 -3.00 -30.65
CA HIS A 199 -9.82 -2.38 -30.95
C HIS A 199 -8.94 -3.33 -31.80
N PRO A 200 -9.30 -3.55 -33.08
CA PRO A 200 -8.55 -4.45 -33.97
C PRO A 200 -7.11 -3.97 -34.25
N GLU A 201 -6.80 -2.70 -33.98
CA GLU A 201 -5.47 -2.11 -34.12
C GLU A 201 -4.45 -2.59 -33.07
N ILE A 202 -4.88 -3.31 -32.02
CA ILE A 202 -3.98 -3.87 -31.01
C ILE A 202 -3.06 -4.91 -31.66
N ASP A 203 -1.74 -4.67 -31.60
CA ASP A 203 -0.71 -5.58 -32.11
C ASP A 203 0.09 -6.29 -31.00
N LEU A 204 -0.02 -5.82 -29.76
CA LEU A 204 0.69 -6.36 -28.60
C LEU A 204 -0.13 -6.22 -27.32
N VAL A 205 -0.18 -7.29 -26.52
CA VAL A 205 -0.81 -7.31 -25.19
C VAL A 205 0.21 -7.73 -24.13
N SER A 206 0.65 -6.79 -23.29
CA SER A 206 1.43 -7.07 -22.08
C SER A 206 0.50 -7.47 -20.95
N ARG A 207 0.70 -8.66 -20.39
CA ARG A 207 -0.14 -9.21 -19.31
C ARG A 207 0.66 -10.00 -18.28
N ASP A 208 0.04 -10.28 -17.15
CA ASP A 208 0.54 -11.28 -16.20
C ASP A 208 0.44 -12.71 -16.77
N ARG A 209 0.73 -13.74 -15.97
CA ARG A 209 0.61 -15.15 -16.38
C ARG A 209 -0.75 -15.78 -16.06
N GLY A 210 -1.77 -14.96 -15.81
CA GLY A 210 -3.12 -15.41 -15.50
C GLY A 210 -3.83 -15.98 -16.74
N GLY A 211 -4.43 -17.16 -16.61
CA GLY A 211 -5.13 -17.82 -17.71
C GLY A 211 -6.31 -17.02 -18.28
N GLU A 212 -6.99 -16.22 -17.44
CA GLU A 212 -8.10 -15.36 -17.85
C GLU A 212 -7.67 -14.32 -18.90
N TYR A 213 -6.54 -13.63 -18.67
CA TYR A 213 -6.05 -12.62 -19.61
C TYR A 213 -5.41 -13.23 -20.85
N ALA A 214 -4.79 -14.41 -20.72
CA ALA A 214 -4.31 -15.15 -21.88
C ALA A 214 -5.48 -15.54 -22.81
N SER A 215 -6.58 -16.04 -22.23
CA SER A 215 -7.81 -16.38 -22.95
C SER A 215 -8.48 -15.14 -23.56
N ALA A 216 -8.53 -14.03 -22.79
CA ALA A 216 -9.09 -12.77 -23.26
C ALA A 216 -8.35 -12.22 -24.48
N ALA A 217 -7.01 -12.21 -24.44
CA ALA A 217 -6.18 -11.73 -25.54
C ALA A 217 -6.30 -12.66 -26.76
N ALA A 218 -6.26 -13.97 -26.57
CA ALA A 218 -6.41 -14.94 -27.67
C ALA A 218 -7.77 -14.82 -28.37
N SER A 219 -8.85 -14.51 -27.64
CA SER A 219 -10.19 -14.40 -28.20
C SER A 219 -10.51 -13.00 -28.75
N GLY A 220 -10.07 -11.95 -28.06
CA GLY A 220 -10.44 -10.56 -28.37
C GLY A 220 -9.42 -9.80 -29.23
N ALA A 221 -8.17 -10.23 -29.27
CA ALA A 221 -7.14 -9.67 -30.14
C ALA A 221 -6.20 -10.80 -30.64
N PRO A 222 -6.71 -11.78 -31.42
CA PRO A 222 -5.93 -12.92 -31.90
C PRO A 222 -4.70 -12.53 -32.74
N GLN A 223 -4.74 -11.36 -33.37
CA GLN A 223 -3.63 -10.79 -34.13
C GLN A 223 -2.48 -10.28 -33.24
N ALA A 224 -2.74 -10.05 -31.95
CA ALA A 224 -1.78 -9.40 -31.06
C ALA A 224 -0.78 -10.39 -30.47
N ILE A 225 0.48 -9.97 -30.43
CA ILE A 225 1.54 -10.69 -29.73
C ILE A 225 1.32 -10.54 -28.23
N GLN A 226 1.09 -11.65 -27.54
CA GLN A 226 1.04 -11.64 -26.08
C GLN A 226 2.45 -11.56 -25.51
N CYS A 227 2.66 -10.72 -24.52
CA CYS A 227 3.94 -10.51 -23.85
C CYS A 227 3.78 -10.79 -22.36
N ALA A 228 4.41 -11.85 -21.85
CA ALA A 228 4.33 -12.23 -20.44
C ALA A 228 5.14 -11.28 -19.55
N ASP A 229 4.59 -10.95 -18.39
CA ASP A 229 5.27 -10.10 -17.42
C ASP A 229 6.50 -10.79 -16.80
N ARG A 230 7.63 -10.10 -16.91
CA ARG A 230 8.95 -10.53 -16.41
C ARG A 230 8.99 -10.71 -14.90
N PHE A 231 8.30 -9.84 -14.16
CA PHE A 231 8.27 -9.95 -12.71
C PHE A 231 7.62 -11.27 -12.27
N HIS A 232 6.50 -11.64 -12.90
CA HIS A 232 5.83 -12.90 -12.63
C HIS A 232 6.70 -14.10 -12.98
N LEU A 233 7.39 -14.10 -14.13
CA LEU A 233 8.34 -15.15 -14.50
C LEU A 233 9.41 -15.37 -13.43
N LEU A 234 10.08 -14.28 -13.01
CA LEU A 234 11.15 -14.35 -12.02
C LEU A 234 10.63 -14.71 -10.62
N LYS A 235 9.43 -14.23 -10.26
CA LYS A 235 8.77 -14.56 -8.99
C LYS A 235 8.42 -16.04 -8.92
N ASN A 236 7.84 -16.61 -9.97
CA ASN A 236 7.51 -18.04 -10.01
C ASN A 236 8.79 -18.89 -9.87
N LEU A 237 9.83 -18.59 -10.65
CA LEU A 237 11.11 -19.29 -10.53
C LEU A 237 11.72 -19.23 -9.12
N ARG A 238 11.61 -18.06 -8.45
CA ARG A 238 12.06 -17.92 -7.05
C ARG A 238 11.26 -18.82 -6.11
N GLU A 239 9.95 -18.91 -6.29
CA GLU A 239 9.08 -19.71 -5.42
C GLU A 239 9.41 -21.20 -5.54
N ASP A 240 9.68 -21.68 -6.76
CA ASP A 240 10.13 -23.06 -7.00
C ASP A 240 11.53 -23.30 -6.42
N LEU A 241 12.46 -22.36 -6.58
CA LEU A 241 13.78 -22.39 -5.94
C LEU A 241 13.69 -22.39 -4.40
N GLU A 242 12.81 -21.60 -3.81
CA GLU A 242 12.60 -21.53 -2.37
C GLU A 242 12.16 -22.88 -1.81
N GLY A 243 11.33 -23.62 -2.56
CA GLY A 243 10.94 -25.01 -2.25
C GLY A 243 12.14 -25.96 -2.21
N LEU A 244 12.97 -25.95 -3.27
CA LEU A 244 14.18 -26.76 -3.36
C LEU A 244 15.16 -26.46 -2.21
N LEU A 245 15.42 -25.17 -1.95
CA LEU A 245 16.30 -24.75 -0.86
C LEU A 245 15.73 -25.13 0.51
N ALA A 246 14.42 -25.03 0.71
CA ALA A 246 13.79 -25.44 1.96
C ALA A 246 13.96 -26.94 2.25
N ARG A 247 13.82 -27.78 1.21
CA ARG A 247 14.02 -29.24 1.29
C ARG A 247 15.46 -29.59 1.73
N HIS A 248 16.45 -29.03 1.04
CA HIS A 248 17.88 -29.28 1.34
C HIS A 248 18.32 -28.72 2.70
N LEU A 249 17.92 -27.48 3.02
CA LEU A 249 18.27 -26.87 4.31
C LEU A 249 17.60 -27.57 5.49
N ALA A 250 16.42 -28.17 5.31
CA ALA A 250 15.79 -29.00 6.33
C ALA A 250 16.57 -30.31 6.56
N GLY A 251 16.99 -30.99 5.50
CA GLY A 251 17.82 -32.20 5.57
C GLY A 251 19.14 -31.97 6.32
N LYS A 252 19.88 -30.92 5.95
CA LYS A 252 21.12 -30.51 6.63
C LYS A 252 20.94 -30.21 8.13
N ARG A 253 19.79 -29.65 8.52
CA ARG A 253 19.47 -29.41 9.94
C ARG A 253 19.20 -30.71 10.69
N GLN A 254 18.58 -31.69 10.03
CA GLN A 254 18.33 -33.01 10.61
C GLN A 254 19.65 -33.79 10.78
N GLU A 255 20.51 -33.82 9.75
CA GLU A 255 21.85 -34.44 9.83
C GLU A 255 22.68 -33.87 10.97
N LYS A 256 22.77 -32.54 11.07
CA LYS A 256 23.51 -31.88 12.16
C LYS A 256 22.90 -32.15 13.54
N THR A 257 21.58 -32.37 13.61
CA THR A 257 20.92 -32.75 14.87
C THR A 257 21.26 -34.19 15.25
N GLN A 258 21.34 -35.09 14.26
CA GLN A 258 21.68 -36.50 14.45
C GLN A 258 23.15 -36.68 14.86
N GLU A 259 24.09 -35.97 14.21
CA GLU A 259 25.51 -35.95 14.59
C GLU A 259 25.73 -35.50 16.03
N ILE A 260 24.96 -34.51 16.52
CA ILE A 260 25.02 -34.04 17.91
C ILE A 260 24.46 -35.09 18.88
N LEU A 261 23.55 -35.96 18.44
CA LEU A 261 22.96 -37.01 19.28
C LEU A 261 23.87 -38.24 19.41
N ASP A 262 24.76 -38.50 18.45
CA ASP A 262 25.61 -39.70 18.40
C ASP A 262 26.98 -39.54 19.11
N GLU A 263 27.42 -38.33 19.46
CA GLU A 263 28.65 -38.10 20.26
C GLU A 263 28.41 -38.31 21.77
N SER A 264 29.15 -39.25 22.39
CA SER A 264 29.12 -39.53 23.84
C SER A 264 29.60 -38.35 24.69
N LEU A 265 28.74 -37.87 25.60
CA LEU A 265 28.95 -36.66 26.42
C LEU A 265 30.07 -36.80 27.48
N PRO A 266 31.08 -35.91 27.53
CA PRO A 266 32.07 -35.86 28.62
C PRO A 266 31.52 -35.32 29.95
N ALA A 267 32.14 -35.75 31.05
CA ALA A 267 31.78 -35.48 32.44
C ALA A 267 31.61 -33.98 32.81
N TRP A 268 30.65 -33.73 33.70
CA TRP A 268 30.06 -32.42 34.00
C TRP A 268 30.89 -31.59 34.99
N GLN A 269 31.16 -30.31 34.66
CA GLN A 269 31.68 -29.29 35.58
C GLN A 269 30.61 -28.25 35.95
N ALA A 270 30.73 -27.72 37.17
CA ALA A 270 29.77 -26.88 37.87
C ALA A 270 29.44 -25.53 37.19
N ALA A 271 28.23 -25.06 37.50
CA ALA A 271 27.51 -23.97 36.84
C ALA A 271 28.20 -22.59 36.90
N ARG A 272 28.09 -21.83 35.80
CA ARG A 272 28.23 -20.37 35.76
C ARG A 272 26.85 -19.71 35.75
N SER A 273 26.68 -18.63 36.52
CA SER A 273 25.45 -17.84 36.56
C SER A 273 25.09 -17.26 35.18
N PRO A 274 23.80 -17.13 34.83
CA PRO A 274 23.37 -16.67 33.51
C PRO A 274 23.73 -15.20 33.29
N ARG A 275 24.55 -14.91 32.26
CA ARG A 275 24.86 -13.55 31.80
C ARG A 275 23.63 -12.98 31.09
N LEU A 276 23.14 -11.82 31.54
CA LEU A 276 22.14 -11.05 30.77
C LEU A 276 22.80 -10.51 29.50
N SER A 277 22.05 -10.31 28.42
CA SER A 277 22.63 -9.69 27.21
C SER A 277 23.02 -8.24 27.53
N ARG A 278 24.19 -7.79 27.04
CA ARG A 278 24.69 -6.39 27.22
C ARG A 278 23.62 -5.33 26.97
N LYS A 279 22.76 -5.54 25.98
CA LYS A 279 21.68 -4.60 25.59
C LYS A 279 20.60 -4.47 26.66
N VAL A 280 20.27 -5.57 27.34
CA VAL A 280 19.30 -5.60 28.46
C VAL A 280 19.92 -4.99 29.71
N GLU A 281 21.20 -5.28 29.99
CA GLU A 281 21.95 -4.65 31.08
C GLU A 281 22.01 -3.13 30.91
N GLN A 282 22.30 -2.65 29.69
CA GLN A 282 22.32 -1.22 29.36
C GLN A 282 20.97 -0.54 29.61
N ILE A 283 19.85 -1.19 29.23
CA ILE A 283 18.51 -0.64 29.45
C ILE A 283 18.16 -0.58 30.95
N GLN A 284 18.56 -1.59 31.74
CA GLN A 284 18.34 -1.58 33.18
C GLN A 284 19.19 -0.51 33.87
N GLN A 285 20.44 -0.34 33.45
CA GLN A 285 21.35 0.67 33.96
C GLN A 285 20.85 2.08 33.66
N ASN A 286 20.46 2.39 32.42
CA ASN A 286 19.92 3.70 32.03
C ASN A 286 18.66 4.06 32.85
N ARG A 287 17.75 3.10 33.06
CA ARG A 287 16.53 3.32 33.86
C ARG A 287 16.84 3.57 35.34
N ARG A 288 17.89 2.94 35.88
CA ARG A 288 18.37 3.17 37.24
C ARG A 288 18.95 4.57 37.38
N GLU A 289 19.78 4.99 36.43
CA GLU A 289 20.42 6.31 36.38
C GLU A 289 19.39 7.45 36.28
N GLU A 290 18.38 7.33 35.40
CA GLU A 290 17.29 8.30 35.31
C GLU A 290 16.53 8.45 36.64
N ARG A 291 16.30 7.34 37.33
CA ARG A 291 15.59 7.34 38.62
C ARG A 291 16.45 7.94 39.73
N LEU A 292 17.75 7.67 39.73
CA LEU A 292 18.71 8.26 40.67
C LEU A 292 18.78 9.78 40.49
N ALA A 293 18.80 10.27 39.25
CA ALA A 293 18.77 11.70 38.95
C ALA A 293 17.51 12.39 39.50
N ARG A 294 16.33 11.75 39.32
CA ARG A 294 15.06 12.27 39.90
C ARG A 294 15.09 12.26 41.42
N TYR A 295 15.65 11.23 42.04
CA TYR A 295 15.79 11.16 43.50
C TYR A 295 16.67 12.30 44.02
N GLN A 296 17.84 12.52 43.42
CA GLN A 296 18.74 13.62 43.77
C GLN A 296 18.06 14.99 43.60
N GLN A 297 17.27 15.17 42.54
CA GLN A 297 16.49 16.39 42.31
C GLN A 297 15.45 16.64 43.42
N VAL A 298 14.75 15.59 43.88
CA VAL A 298 13.82 15.66 45.01
C VAL A 298 14.54 16.07 46.30
N ILE A 299 15.69 15.46 46.61
CA ILE A 299 16.49 15.81 47.80
C ILE A 299 16.98 17.26 47.73
N ALA A 300 17.49 17.70 46.57
CA ALA A 300 17.99 19.06 46.37
C ALA A 300 16.90 20.12 46.54
N LEU A 301 15.70 19.88 45.99
CA LEU A 301 14.56 20.78 46.15
C LEU A 301 14.05 20.82 47.60
N ARG A 302 14.12 19.69 48.31
CA ARG A 302 13.77 19.65 49.74
C ARG A 302 14.76 20.43 50.60
N ARG A 303 16.06 20.33 50.33
CA ARG A 303 17.11 21.12 51.01
C ARG A 303 16.94 22.63 50.82
N ARG A 304 16.37 23.05 49.68
CA ARG A 304 16.02 24.46 49.40
C ARG A 304 14.72 24.93 50.08
N GLY A 305 14.17 24.15 51.03
CA GLY A 305 13.01 24.54 51.83
C GLY A 305 11.64 24.33 51.15
N MET A 306 11.60 23.69 49.98
CA MET A 306 10.35 23.51 49.23
C MET A 306 9.43 22.47 49.89
N SER A 307 8.12 22.72 49.89
CA SER A 307 7.13 21.79 50.44
C SER A 307 7.00 20.54 49.57
N GLN A 308 6.68 19.38 50.16
CA GLN A 308 6.59 18.11 49.42
C GLN A 308 5.58 18.18 48.26
N ALA A 309 4.47 18.89 48.45
CA ALA A 309 3.46 19.11 47.41
C ALA A 309 3.94 20.02 46.26
N ALA A 310 4.84 20.96 46.53
CA ALA A 310 5.47 21.78 45.49
C ALA A 310 6.52 20.97 44.72
N ILE A 311 7.31 20.14 45.41
CA ILE A 311 8.30 19.23 44.79
C ILE A 311 7.62 18.24 43.84
N ALA A 312 6.52 17.62 44.29
CA ALA A 312 5.73 16.69 43.49
C ALA A 312 5.26 17.31 42.16
N ARG A 313 4.73 18.54 42.20
CA ARG A 313 4.31 19.30 41.00
C ARG A 313 5.50 19.68 40.11
N ARG A 314 6.63 20.08 40.70
CA ARG A 314 7.84 20.53 39.97
C ARG A 314 8.53 19.39 39.23
N VAL A 315 8.63 18.21 39.84
CA VAL A 315 9.33 17.03 39.29
C VAL A 315 8.38 16.13 38.47
N GLY A 316 7.06 16.37 38.54
CA GLY A 316 6.07 15.57 37.83
C GLY A 316 5.88 14.17 38.43
N MET A 317 5.91 14.07 39.76
CA MET A 317 5.82 12.81 40.51
C MET A 317 4.64 12.81 41.48
N GLY A 318 4.10 11.63 41.80
CA GLY A 318 3.06 11.49 42.81
C GLY A 318 3.56 11.89 44.21
N ALA A 319 2.73 12.60 44.98
CA ALA A 319 3.10 13.09 46.31
C ALA A 319 3.52 11.96 47.27
N SER A 320 2.89 10.79 47.19
CA SER A 320 3.26 9.59 47.96
C SER A 320 4.66 9.06 47.63
N THR A 321 5.11 9.21 46.39
CA THR A 321 6.47 8.79 45.97
C THR A 321 7.52 9.76 46.49
N VAL A 322 7.24 11.06 46.44
CA VAL A 322 8.12 12.10 47.03
C VAL A 322 8.25 11.89 48.54
N GLN A 323 7.13 11.64 49.23
CA GLN A 323 7.13 11.34 50.66
C GLN A 323 7.95 10.08 50.98
N ALA A 324 7.73 8.98 50.24
CA ALA A 324 8.45 7.72 50.44
C ALA A 324 9.96 7.86 50.17
N TRP A 325 10.36 8.63 49.15
CA TRP A 325 11.77 8.86 48.83
C TRP A 325 12.46 9.74 49.88
N LEU A 326 11.77 10.76 50.38
CA LEU A 326 12.29 11.60 51.47
C LEU A 326 12.39 10.83 52.79
N ALA A 327 11.45 9.92 53.06
CA ALA A 327 11.46 9.08 54.25
C ALA A 327 12.54 7.97 54.20
N ALA A 328 12.88 7.47 53.01
CA ALA A 328 13.84 6.38 52.85
C ALA A 328 15.28 6.77 53.22
N GLY A 329 15.64 8.06 53.25
CA GLY A 329 16.99 8.55 53.60
C GLY A 329 18.09 8.28 52.57
N GLU A 330 17.97 7.20 51.81
CA GLU A 330 18.83 6.78 50.70
C GLU A 330 18.03 6.43 49.44
N PHE A 331 18.71 6.19 48.31
CA PHE A 331 18.05 5.84 47.05
C PHE A 331 17.39 4.45 47.14
N PRO A 332 16.04 4.34 47.07
CA PRO A 332 15.39 3.05 47.32
C PRO A 332 15.47 2.16 46.08
N GLU A 333 16.36 1.18 46.05
CA GLU A 333 16.48 0.22 44.94
C GLU A 333 15.22 -0.61 44.70
N ARG A 334 14.96 -0.98 43.44
CA ARG A 334 13.83 -1.89 43.14
C ARG A 334 14.19 -3.30 43.60
N LYS A 335 13.49 -3.82 44.61
CA LYS A 335 13.50 -5.25 44.91
C LYS A 335 12.80 -6.02 43.77
N PRO A 336 13.39 -7.11 43.26
CA PRO A 336 12.70 -8.02 42.34
C PRO A 336 11.41 -8.51 43.00
N ARG A 337 10.29 -8.51 42.26
CA ARG A 337 9.09 -9.20 42.71
C ARG A 337 9.27 -10.69 42.49
N GLU A 338 9.34 -11.45 43.57
CA GLU A 338 9.14 -12.90 43.53
C GLU A 338 7.64 -13.16 43.33
N GLN A 339 7.24 -13.42 42.08
CA GLN A 339 5.89 -13.92 41.82
C GLN A 339 5.91 -15.44 41.99
N ALA A 340 5.14 -15.94 42.96
CA ALA A 340 4.84 -17.34 43.09
C ALA A 340 4.13 -17.82 41.81
N SER A 341 4.73 -18.76 41.10
CA SER A 341 4.13 -19.37 39.91
C SER A 341 3.15 -20.44 40.34
N ARG A 342 2.08 -20.65 39.56
CA ARG A 342 1.16 -21.80 39.74
C ARG A 342 1.89 -23.14 39.64
N LEU A 343 3.07 -23.16 39.03
CA LEU A 343 3.95 -24.33 38.94
C LEU A 343 4.65 -24.64 40.26
N ASP A 344 4.76 -23.68 41.19
CA ASP A 344 5.56 -23.84 42.41
C ASP A 344 5.09 -25.01 43.27
N ARG A 345 3.78 -25.29 43.25
CA ARG A 345 3.14 -26.45 43.91
C ARG A 345 3.62 -27.80 43.37
N TYR A 346 4.04 -27.86 42.11
CA TYR A 346 4.43 -29.11 41.43
C TYR A 346 5.96 -29.28 41.30
N LEU A 347 6.75 -28.31 41.77
CA LEU A 347 8.21 -28.37 41.73
C LEU A 347 8.82 -29.57 42.46
N PRO A 348 8.30 -30.05 43.62
CA PRO A 348 8.82 -31.25 44.27
C PRO A 348 8.66 -32.50 43.40
N TYR A 349 7.50 -32.66 42.74
CA TYR A 349 7.24 -33.76 41.83
C TYR A 349 8.14 -33.71 40.60
N LEU A 350 8.29 -32.52 40.01
CA LEU A 350 9.18 -32.30 38.87
C LEU A 350 10.63 -32.62 39.21
N ARG A 351 11.11 -32.26 40.41
CA ARG A 351 12.46 -32.65 40.89
C ARG A 351 12.65 -34.15 40.94
N LYS A 352 11.70 -34.86 41.55
CA LYS A 352 11.75 -36.31 41.68
C LYS A 352 11.81 -37.00 40.31
N ARG A 353 10.91 -36.64 39.39
CA ARG A 353 10.89 -37.20 38.02
C ARG A 353 12.15 -36.86 37.23
N TRP A 354 12.72 -35.69 37.49
CA TRP A 354 13.98 -35.26 36.89
C TRP A 354 15.17 -36.08 37.39
N GLU A 355 15.25 -36.34 38.71
CA GLU A 355 16.27 -37.20 39.32
C GLU A 355 16.13 -38.68 38.90
N GLU A 356 14.91 -39.12 38.59
CA GLU A 356 14.62 -40.43 37.98
C GLU A 356 14.99 -40.52 36.48
N GLY A 357 15.56 -39.45 35.88
CA GLY A 357 16.03 -39.42 34.50
C GLY A 357 14.96 -39.10 33.45
N CYS A 358 13.75 -38.69 33.85
CA CYS A 358 12.71 -38.27 32.91
C CYS A 358 12.94 -36.82 32.47
N HIS A 359 13.66 -36.64 31.35
CA HIS A 359 13.93 -35.32 30.76
C HIS A 359 12.99 -34.94 29.60
N ASN A 360 11.96 -35.76 29.32
CA ASN A 360 10.99 -35.49 28.26
C ASN A 360 9.95 -34.46 28.73
N MET A 361 10.05 -33.23 28.22
CA MET A 361 9.20 -32.11 28.61
C MET A 361 7.72 -32.30 28.27
N THR A 362 7.41 -32.99 27.17
CA THR A 362 6.02 -33.29 26.76
C THR A 362 5.40 -34.30 27.72
N ARG A 363 6.18 -35.31 28.13
CA ARG A 363 5.75 -36.30 29.12
C ARG A 363 5.55 -35.67 30.50
N LEU A 364 6.49 -34.84 30.96
CA LEU A 364 6.35 -34.11 32.22
C LEU A 364 5.13 -33.17 32.21
N PHE A 365 4.83 -32.52 31.08
CA PHE A 365 3.64 -31.68 30.95
C PHE A 365 2.33 -32.47 31.01
N GLN A 366 2.28 -33.64 30.38
CA GLN A 366 1.13 -34.55 30.46
C GLN A 366 0.92 -35.06 31.88
N GLU A 367 1.98 -35.53 32.54
CA GLU A 367 1.96 -35.98 33.94
C GLU A 367 1.49 -34.86 34.91
N LEU A 368 1.87 -33.60 34.64
CA LEU A 368 1.36 -32.44 35.39
C LEU A 368 -0.11 -32.17 35.11
N GLY A 369 -0.56 -32.31 33.86
CA GLY A 369 -1.96 -32.15 33.46
C GLY A 369 -2.87 -33.14 34.18
N GLU A 370 -2.44 -34.41 34.29
CA GLU A 370 -3.12 -35.47 35.05
C GLU A 370 -3.20 -35.15 36.55
N GLN A 371 -2.20 -34.46 37.10
CA GLN A 371 -2.20 -33.94 38.48
C GLN A 371 -2.93 -32.59 38.63
N GLY A 372 -3.68 -32.18 37.61
CA GLY A 372 -4.56 -31.01 37.65
C GLY A 372 -3.87 -29.67 37.36
N TYR A 373 -2.67 -29.67 36.78
CA TYR A 373 -2.02 -28.43 36.34
C TYR A 373 -2.77 -27.80 35.16
N LYS A 374 -3.17 -26.53 35.32
CA LYS A 374 -3.93 -25.76 34.31
C LYS A 374 -3.10 -24.66 33.62
N GLY A 375 -1.77 -24.73 33.67
CA GLY A 375 -0.89 -23.76 33.00
C GLY A 375 -0.44 -24.23 31.61
N SER A 376 0.34 -23.39 30.92
CA SER A 376 0.83 -23.71 29.58
C SER A 376 2.10 -24.58 29.59
N TYR A 377 2.30 -25.32 28.50
CA TYR A 377 3.52 -26.09 28.25
C TYR A 377 4.77 -25.20 28.33
N GLU A 378 4.71 -24.00 27.74
CA GLU A 378 5.81 -23.04 27.75
C GLU A 378 6.15 -22.59 29.18
N SER A 379 5.15 -22.45 30.06
CA SER A 379 5.40 -22.06 31.46
C SER A 379 6.10 -23.17 32.25
N VAL A 380 5.80 -24.44 31.96
CA VAL A 380 6.46 -25.60 32.57
C VAL A 380 7.89 -25.69 32.06
N ARG A 381 8.05 -25.58 30.73
CA ARG A 381 9.34 -25.59 30.05
C ARG A 381 10.26 -24.50 30.59
N ASP A 382 9.82 -23.26 30.58
CA ASP A 382 10.65 -22.12 30.97
C ASP A 382 11.01 -22.13 32.46
N ASN A 383 10.14 -22.67 33.33
CA ASN A 383 10.40 -22.69 34.77
C ASN A 383 11.30 -23.86 35.18
N ILE A 384 11.13 -25.05 34.59
CA ILE A 384 12.05 -26.18 34.74
C ILE A 384 13.45 -25.77 34.26
N LEU A 385 13.55 -25.16 33.08
CA LEU A 385 14.81 -24.65 32.52
C LEU A 385 15.45 -23.54 33.38
N ARG A 386 14.68 -22.81 34.18
CA ARG A 386 15.18 -21.73 35.06
C ARG A 386 15.55 -22.21 36.45
N ARG A 387 14.87 -23.23 37.00
CA ARG A 387 14.93 -23.58 38.43
C ARG A 387 15.55 -24.95 38.72
N LEU A 388 15.70 -25.82 37.72
CA LEU A 388 16.38 -27.11 37.88
C LEU A 388 17.78 -27.02 37.25
N PRO A 389 18.87 -27.11 38.05
CA PRO A 389 20.25 -26.78 37.63
C PRO A 389 20.79 -27.58 36.46
N GLN A 390 20.13 -28.69 36.11
CA GLN A 390 20.60 -29.66 35.11
C GLN A 390 19.91 -29.48 33.74
N GLY A 391 19.00 -28.51 33.60
CA GLY A 391 18.22 -28.29 32.37
C GLY A 391 18.91 -27.55 31.22
N ARG A 392 20.22 -27.28 31.31
CA ARG A 392 21.01 -26.78 30.17
C ARG A 392 22.38 -27.44 30.12
N LYS A 393 22.51 -28.37 29.19
CA LYS A 393 23.52 -28.32 28.11
C LYS A 393 22.89 -28.93 26.84
N MET A 394 22.23 -28.11 26.02
CA MET A 394 22.63 -28.19 24.61
C MET A 394 23.92 -27.37 24.54
N PRO A 395 24.97 -27.81 23.84
CA PRO A 395 26.19 -27.04 23.70
C PRO A 395 25.85 -25.69 23.03
N LEU A 396 25.75 -24.64 23.83
CA LEU A 396 26.00 -23.27 23.41
C LEU A 396 27.40 -22.96 23.90
N ASP A 397 28.39 -23.31 23.07
CA ASP A 397 29.69 -22.64 22.88
C ASP A 397 30.78 -23.64 22.48
N ALA A 398 30.72 -24.03 21.21
CA ALA A 398 31.86 -24.40 20.37
C ALA A 398 31.51 -24.29 18.86
N SER A 399 30.22 -24.19 18.49
CA SER A 399 29.77 -23.96 17.11
C SER A 399 29.27 -22.53 16.82
N SER A 400 29.44 -21.58 17.76
CA SER A 400 29.08 -20.17 17.58
C SER A 400 30.03 -19.39 16.64
N GLN A 401 30.80 -20.10 15.82
CA GLN A 401 31.44 -19.59 14.61
C GLN A 401 30.93 -20.26 13.32
N THR A 402 29.89 -21.12 13.36
CA THR A 402 29.17 -21.42 12.11
C THR A 402 28.14 -20.31 11.88
N PRO A 403 28.30 -19.45 10.85
CA PRO A 403 27.27 -18.48 10.51
C PRO A 403 25.95 -19.22 10.33
N ALA A 404 24.89 -18.72 10.96
CA ALA A 404 23.56 -19.29 10.79
C ALA A 404 23.26 -19.26 9.28
N LEU A 405 23.18 -20.44 8.66
CA LEU A 405 22.84 -20.58 7.26
C LEU A 405 21.55 -19.81 6.97
N ALA A 406 21.57 -19.02 5.89
CA ALA A 406 20.44 -18.19 5.48
C ALA A 406 19.15 -19.00 5.40
N THR A 407 18.00 -18.36 5.67
CA THR A 407 16.70 -19.00 5.43
C THR A 407 16.52 -19.32 3.94
N SER A 408 15.71 -20.33 3.61
CA SER A 408 15.42 -20.69 2.20
C SER A 408 14.96 -19.47 1.38
N ARG A 409 14.15 -18.62 2.00
CA ARG A 409 13.70 -17.36 1.43
C ARG A 409 14.85 -16.40 1.15
N GLU A 410 15.71 -16.13 2.15
CA GLU A 410 16.88 -15.24 1.96
C GLU A 410 17.84 -15.79 0.91
N ALA A 411 18.13 -17.09 0.95
CA ALA A 411 18.95 -17.80 -0.01
C ALA A 411 18.39 -17.67 -1.44
N SER A 412 17.07 -17.82 -1.63
CA SER A 412 16.44 -17.64 -2.95
C SER A 412 16.68 -16.23 -3.51
N PHE A 413 16.62 -15.18 -2.68
CA PHE A 413 16.91 -13.82 -3.12
C PHE A 413 18.37 -13.60 -3.46
N LEU A 414 19.31 -14.26 -2.77
CA LEU A 414 20.73 -14.24 -3.12
C LEU A 414 20.96 -14.85 -4.52
N PHE A 415 20.30 -15.97 -4.81
CA PHE A 415 20.42 -16.68 -6.08
C PHE A 415 19.87 -15.88 -7.26
N LEU A 416 18.85 -15.04 -7.06
CA LEU A 416 18.28 -14.21 -8.13
C LEU A 416 19.09 -12.94 -8.42
N ARG A 417 19.84 -12.42 -7.43
CA ARG A 417 20.58 -11.17 -7.56
C ARG A 417 21.82 -11.34 -8.43
N ARG A 418 22.30 -10.22 -9.00
CA ARG A 418 23.54 -10.25 -9.76
C ARG A 418 24.73 -10.42 -8.80
N PRO A 419 25.68 -11.33 -9.08
CA PRO A 419 26.81 -11.58 -8.19
C PRO A 419 27.66 -10.33 -7.91
N ASP A 420 27.83 -9.46 -8.91
CA ASP A 420 28.57 -8.18 -8.80
C ASP A 420 27.87 -7.13 -7.92
N LYS A 421 26.61 -7.36 -7.55
CA LYS A 421 25.80 -6.48 -6.68
C LYS A 421 25.58 -7.05 -5.29
N LEU A 422 26.18 -8.19 -4.97
CA LEU A 422 26.17 -8.76 -3.63
C LEU A 422 27.28 -8.13 -2.79
N LYS A 423 27.00 -7.88 -1.51
CA LYS A 423 28.04 -7.51 -0.54
C LYS A 423 28.97 -8.70 -0.29
N THR A 424 30.18 -8.45 0.21
CA THR A 424 31.17 -9.51 0.52
C THR A 424 30.57 -10.62 1.39
N GLU A 425 29.89 -10.27 2.48
CA GLU A 425 29.20 -11.23 3.38
C GLU A 425 28.12 -12.05 2.65
N GLU A 426 27.40 -11.43 1.71
CA GLU A 426 26.36 -12.08 0.91
C GLU A 426 26.98 -13.05 -0.13
N GLN A 427 28.15 -12.70 -0.69
CA GLN A 427 28.91 -13.55 -1.61
C GLN A 427 29.47 -14.78 -0.88
N GLU A 428 30.03 -14.59 0.32
CA GLU A 428 30.48 -15.70 1.17
C GLU A 428 29.32 -16.64 1.53
N THR A 429 28.18 -16.06 1.92
CA THR A 429 26.97 -16.84 2.20
C THR A 429 26.49 -17.62 0.96
N LEU A 430 26.51 -17.00 -0.21
CA LEU A 430 26.13 -17.64 -1.47
C LEU A 430 27.07 -18.81 -1.81
N LEU A 431 28.39 -18.63 -1.65
CA LEU A 431 29.37 -19.69 -1.87
C LEU A 431 29.14 -20.88 -0.92
N LEU A 432 28.90 -20.61 0.35
CA LEU A 432 28.56 -21.65 1.34
C LEU A 432 27.30 -22.42 0.94
N LEU A 433 26.25 -21.72 0.50
CA LEU A 433 25.00 -22.34 0.06
C LEU A 433 25.19 -23.25 -1.15
N ARG A 434 25.96 -22.81 -2.15
CA ARG A 434 26.27 -23.58 -3.36
C ARG A 434 27.05 -24.86 -3.05
N GLN A 435 27.91 -24.83 -2.04
CA GLN A 435 28.70 -25.99 -1.60
C GLN A 435 27.92 -27.01 -0.78
N LEU A 436 26.66 -26.72 -0.37
CA LEU A 436 25.88 -27.63 0.46
C LEU A 436 25.46 -28.90 -0.28
N HIS A 437 25.09 -28.80 -1.54
CA HIS A 437 24.61 -29.92 -2.34
C HIS A 437 24.73 -29.63 -3.85
N PRO A 438 25.11 -30.62 -4.70
CA PRO A 438 25.22 -30.43 -6.15
C PRO A 438 23.93 -29.91 -6.81
N GLU A 439 22.76 -30.36 -6.36
CA GLU A 439 21.47 -29.82 -6.85
C GLU A 439 21.31 -28.32 -6.58
N ILE A 440 21.81 -27.82 -5.44
CA ILE A 440 21.73 -26.40 -5.10
C ILE A 440 22.65 -25.59 -6.02
N ASP A 441 23.84 -26.11 -6.32
CA ASP A 441 24.78 -25.46 -7.24
C ASP A 441 24.21 -25.39 -8.67
N LEU A 442 23.67 -26.51 -9.16
CA LEU A 442 23.01 -26.56 -10.46
C LEU A 442 21.79 -25.63 -10.53
N ALA A 443 20.97 -25.58 -9.47
CA ALA A 443 19.84 -24.67 -9.37
C ALA A 443 20.29 -23.19 -9.43
N TYR A 444 21.42 -22.85 -8.81
CA TYR A 444 22.00 -21.50 -8.90
C TYR A 444 22.36 -21.14 -10.35
N GLU A 445 23.03 -22.05 -11.06
CA GLU A 445 23.42 -21.82 -12.46
C GLU A 445 22.21 -21.60 -13.35
N LEU A 446 21.21 -22.49 -13.26
CA LEU A 446 19.97 -22.38 -14.04
C LEU A 446 19.21 -21.08 -13.74
N VAL A 447 19.17 -20.65 -12.48
CA VAL A 447 18.55 -19.37 -12.08
C VAL A 447 19.30 -18.18 -12.65
N GLN A 448 20.64 -18.18 -12.59
CA GLN A 448 21.45 -17.10 -13.14
C GLN A 448 21.34 -17.02 -14.66
N GLN A 449 21.31 -18.17 -15.35
CA GLN A 449 21.07 -18.22 -16.80
C GLN A 449 19.70 -17.62 -17.16
N PHE A 450 18.63 -18.04 -16.47
CA PHE A 450 17.29 -17.52 -16.72
C PHE A 450 17.20 -16.01 -16.43
N ALA A 451 17.75 -15.58 -15.29
CA ALA A 451 17.82 -14.17 -14.93
C ALA A 451 18.67 -13.36 -15.91
N TRP A 452 19.72 -13.95 -16.50
CA TRP A 452 20.53 -13.34 -17.55
C TRP A 452 19.72 -13.17 -18.85
N MET A 453 18.97 -14.18 -19.28
CA MET A 453 18.06 -14.09 -20.44
C MET A 453 17.05 -12.94 -20.27
N LEU A 454 16.42 -12.85 -19.09
CA LEU A 454 15.50 -11.75 -18.74
C LEU A 454 16.14 -10.35 -18.86
N ARG A 455 17.40 -10.21 -18.46
CA ARG A 455 18.12 -8.93 -18.44
C ARG A 455 18.63 -8.52 -19.82
N THR A 456 19.13 -9.49 -20.58
CA THR A 456 19.76 -9.28 -21.90
C THR A 456 18.77 -9.38 -23.05
N ARG A 457 17.55 -9.83 -22.76
CA ARG A 457 16.45 -10.01 -23.69
C ARG A 457 16.72 -11.03 -24.81
N THR A 458 17.32 -12.16 -24.43
CA THR A 458 17.66 -13.26 -25.34
C THR A 458 16.65 -14.40 -25.24
N GLY A 459 15.38 -14.13 -25.57
CA GLY A 459 14.31 -15.13 -25.46
C GLY A 459 14.48 -16.33 -26.39
N GLU A 460 15.28 -16.19 -27.45
CA GLU A 460 15.66 -17.28 -28.35
C GLU A 460 16.41 -18.41 -27.64
N LYS A 461 17.08 -18.13 -26.51
CA LYS A 461 17.79 -19.14 -25.70
C LYS A 461 16.89 -19.93 -24.74
N LEU A 462 15.59 -19.63 -24.72
CA LEU A 462 14.67 -20.28 -23.79
C LEU A 462 14.59 -21.79 -24.01
N ASP A 463 14.64 -22.24 -25.26
CA ASP A 463 14.56 -23.67 -25.58
C ASP A 463 15.77 -24.45 -25.09
N ASP A 464 16.98 -23.89 -25.25
CA ASP A 464 18.21 -24.48 -24.70
C ASP A 464 18.15 -24.56 -23.17
N TRP A 465 17.61 -23.52 -22.52
CA TRP A 465 17.44 -23.51 -21.07
C TRP A 465 16.40 -24.53 -20.60
N LEU A 466 15.29 -24.69 -21.32
CA LEU A 466 14.27 -25.69 -21.01
C LEU A 466 14.81 -27.12 -21.17
N ALA A 467 15.67 -27.37 -22.16
CA ALA A 467 16.36 -28.64 -22.33
C ALA A 467 17.27 -28.94 -21.13
N GLN A 468 18.10 -27.98 -20.72
CA GLN A 468 18.96 -28.13 -19.53
C GLN A 468 18.15 -28.39 -18.25
N VAL A 469 17.00 -27.74 -18.06
CA VAL A 469 16.11 -28.00 -16.93
C VAL A 469 15.57 -29.43 -16.98
N SER A 470 15.20 -29.93 -18.16
CA SER A 470 14.75 -31.32 -18.33
C SER A 470 15.83 -32.31 -17.89
N ASP A 471 17.07 -32.10 -18.33
CA ASP A 471 18.23 -32.95 -18.04
C ASP A 471 18.74 -32.83 -16.60
N SER A 472 18.42 -31.73 -15.90
CA SER A 472 18.84 -31.49 -14.51
C SER A 472 18.17 -32.40 -13.47
N HIS A 473 17.04 -33.02 -13.83
CA HIS A 473 16.19 -33.80 -12.93
C HIS A 473 15.69 -33.06 -11.67
N LEU A 474 15.77 -31.72 -11.63
CA LEU A 474 15.26 -30.90 -10.52
C LEU A 474 13.73 -30.77 -10.60
N GLN A 475 13.02 -31.52 -9.76
CA GLN A 475 11.55 -31.62 -9.79
C GLN A 475 10.83 -30.27 -9.71
N GLU A 476 11.31 -29.34 -8.87
CA GLU A 476 10.74 -28.00 -8.72
C GLU A 476 10.88 -27.19 -10.01
N PHE A 477 12.02 -27.30 -10.71
CA PHE A 477 12.28 -26.57 -11.96
C PHE A 477 11.58 -27.21 -13.16
N GLN A 478 11.42 -28.54 -13.19
CA GLN A 478 10.61 -29.21 -14.21
C GLN A 478 9.15 -28.76 -14.14
N SER A 479 8.61 -28.59 -12.93
CA SER A 479 7.25 -28.06 -12.73
C SER A 479 7.12 -26.62 -13.26
N PHE A 480 8.13 -25.78 -13.00
CA PHE A 480 8.23 -24.44 -13.58
C PHE A 480 8.25 -24.47 -15.10
N ALA A 481 9.11 -25.32 -15.69
CA ALA A 481 9.29 -25.47 -17.14
C ALA A 481 8.00 -25.91 -17.84
N LEU A 482 7.24 -26.84 -17.26
CA LEU A 482 5.92 -27.22 -17.76
C LEU A 482 4.94 -26.03 -17.78
N GLY A 483 4.99 -25.18 -16.75
CA GLY A 483 4.22 -23.95 -16.72
C GLY A 483 4.63 -22.96 -17.81
N ILE A 484 5.93 -22.84 -18.09
CA ILE A 484 6.46 -22.01 -19.19
C ILE A 484 5.98 -22.54 -20.54
N GLN A 485 6.03 -23.86 -20.76
CA GLN A 485 5.62 -24.47 -22.03
C GLN A 485 4.16 -24.17 -22.41
N ARG A 486 3.25 -24.15 -21.45
CA ARG A 486 1.82 -23.80 -21.68
C ARG A 486 1.62 -22.39 -22.21
N ASP A 487 2.57 -21.49 -21.95
CA ASP A 487 2.50 -20.07 -22.30
C ASP A 487 3.73 -19.63 -23.12
N LYS A 488 4.37 -20.58 -23.83
CA LYS A 488 5.72 -20.43 -24.38
C LYS A 488 5.87 -19.20 -25.26
N LEU A 489 4.95 -18.96 -26.18
CA LEU A 489 5.02 -17.82 -27.10
C LEU A 489 5.02 -16.48 -26.34
N ALA A 490 4.19 -16.34 -25.31
CA ALA A 490 4.15 -15.12 -24.52
C ALA A 490 5.40 -14.95 -23.64
N VAL A 491 5.97 -16.06 -23.15
CA VAL A 491 7.24 -16.04 -22.41
C VAL A 491 8.39 -15.64 -23.31
N VAL A 492 8.50 -16.21 -24.52
CA VAL A 492 9.52 -15.82 -25.50
C VAL A 492 9.40 -14.33 -25.82
N ALA A 493 8.19 -13.82 -26.07
CA ALA A 493 7.95 -12.41 -26.27
C ALA A 493 8.38 -11.56 -25.05
N GLY A 494 8.02 -11.96 -23.83
CA GLY A 494 8.44 -11.28 -22.59
C GLY A 494 9.94 -11.28 -22.35
N LEU A 495 10.63 -12.33 -22.79
CA LEU A 495 12.08 -12.46 -22.76
C LEU A 495 12.79 -11.76 -23.93
N THR A 496 12.09 -11.23 -24.93
CA THR A 496 12.71 -10.65 -26.14
C THR A 496 12.35 -9.18 -26.33
N LEU A 497 11.06 -8.87 -26.29
CA LEU A 497 10.53 -7.54 -26.60
C LEU A 497 10.79 -6.54 -25.46
N PRO A 498 11.00 -5.24 -25.71
CA PRO A 498 11.21 -4.27 -24.63
C PRO A 498 10.01 -4.10 -23.69
N GLN A 499 8.79 -4.38 -24.17
CA GLN A 499 7.53 -4.26 -23.44
C GLN A 499 7.51 -5.15 -22.18
N ASN A 500 6.90 -4.63 -21.12
CA ASN A 500 6.71 -5.32 -19.85
C ASN A 500 5.59 -4.64 -19.05
N ASN A 501 5.11 -5.32 -18.00
CA ASN A 501 3.96 -4.86 -17.23
C ASN A 501 4.30 -3.83 -16.14
N GLY A 502 5.56 -3.42 -16.00
CA GLY A 502 5.98 -2.48 -14.94
C GLY A 502 5.29 -1.12 -15.03
N LEU A 503 4.98 -0.65 -16.24
CA LEU A 503 4.15 0.55 -16.44
C LEU A 503 2.75 0.37 -15.86
N VAL A 504 2.13 -0.78 -16.14
CA VAL A 504 0.77 -1.12 -15.70
C VAL A 504 0.75 -1.24 -14.19
N GLU A 505 1.75 -1.89 -13.58
CA GLU A 505 1.91 -1.96 -12.12
C GLU A 505 2.01 -0.55 -11.48
N GLY A 506 2.74 0.36 -12.11
CA GLY A 506 2.79 1.76 -11.73
C GLY A 506 1.41 2.43 -11.76
N LYS A 507 0.61 2.18 -12.79
CA LYS A 507 -0.77 2.68 -12.89
C LYS A 507 -1.71 2.02 -11.87
N VAL A 508 -1.56 0.73 -11.60
CA VAL A 508 -2.26 0.03 -10.51
C VAL A 508 -1.94 0.68 -9.17
N THR A 509 -0.69 1.11 -8.95
CA THR A 509 -0.29 1.83 -7.73
C THR A 509 -0.96 3.20 -7.64
N LYS A 510 -1.05 3.95 -8.74
CA LYS A 510 -1.82 5.22 -8.80
C LYS A 510 -3.31 5.00 -8.52
N LEU A 511 -3.90 3.96 -9.11
CA LEU A 511 -5.29 3.56 -8.83
C LEU A 511 -5.49 3.25 -7.35
N LYS A 512 -4.57 2.48 -6.73
CA LYS A 512 -4.61 2.17 -5.29
C LYS A 512 -4.61 3.44 -4.44
N LEU A 513 -3.85 4.48 -4.81
CA LEU A 513 -3.87 5.78 -4.14
C LEU A 513 -5.26 6.44 -4.22
N ILE A 514 -5.81 6.59 -5.42
CA ILE A 514 -7.15 7.19 -5.65
C ILE A 514 -8.23 6.45 -4.86
N LYS A 515 -8.19 5.12 -4.88
CA LYS A 515 -9.09 4.26 -4.11
C LYS A 515 -8.96 4.49 -2.59
N ARG A 516 -7.73 4.63 -2.09
CA ARG A 516 -7.46 4.88 -0.65
C ARG A 516 -7.91 6.28 -0.22
N MET A 517 -7.81 7.29 -1.08
CA MET A 517 -8.38 8.63 -0.82
C MET A 517 -9.91 8.61 -0.67
N GLY A 518 -10.58 7.64 -1.29
CA GLY A 518 -12.00 7.36 -1.11
C GLY A 518 -12.32 6.39 0.04
N TYR A 519 -11.34 5.99 0.86
CA TYR A 519 -11.47 4.98 1.92
C TYR A 519 -12.09 3.66 1.45
N GLY A 520 -11.93 3.31 0.17
CA GLY A 520 -12.55 2.12 -0.43
C GLY A 520 -14.09 2.16 -0.52
N ARG A 521 -14.71 3.34 -0.37
CA ARG A 521 -16.17 3.54 -0.45
C ARG A 521 -16.68 3.96 -1.83
N ALA A 522 -15.79 4.16 -2.80
CA ALA A 522 -16.20 4.46 -4.17
C ALA A 522 -16.74 3.18 -4.83
N GLY A 523 -17.99 3.22 -5.30
CA GLY A 523 -18.51 2.24 -6.25
C GLY A 523 -17.74 2.29 -7.57
N PHE A 524 -17.85 1.24 -8.39
CA PHE A 524 -17.11 1.13 -9.65
C PHE A 524 -17.28 2.35 -10.58
N PRO A 525 -18.49 2.88 -10.86
CA PRO A 525 -18.65 4.01 -11.76
C PRO A 525 -17.88 5.26 -11.33
N LEU A 526 -17.90 5.57 -10.03
CA LEU A 526 -17.16 6.70 -9.47
C LEU A 526 -15.65 6.44 -9.48
N LEU A 527 -15.21 5.22 -9.16
CA LEU A 527 -13.79 4.88 -9.22
C LEU A 527 -13.25 5.02 -10.64
N ARG A 528 -13.98 4.50 -11.64
CA ARG A 528 -13.64 4.62 -13.06
C ARG A 528 -13.49 6.07 -13.48
N GLN A 529 -14.51 6.91 -13.24
CA GLN A 529 -14.46 8.34 -13.54
C GLN A 529 -13.25 9.04 -12.92
N ARG A 530 -12.98 8.76 -11.65
CA ARG A 530 -11.85 9.37 -10.95
C ARG A 530 -10.50 8.92 -11.47
N VAL A 531 -10.36 7.67 -11.90
CA VAL A 531 -9.09 7.14 -12.42
C VAL A 531 -8.81 7.67 -13.82
N LEU A 532 -9.82 7.72 -14.69
CA LEU A 532 -9.69 8.26 -16.05
C LEU A 532 -9.38 9.75 -16.09
N HIS A 533 -9.86 10.49 -15.08
CA HIS A 533 -9.59 11.93 -14.94
C HIS A 533 -8.50 12.26 -13.92
N ALA A 534 -7.80 11.26 -13.37
CA ALA A 534 -6.68 11.51 -12.47
C ALA A 534 -5.42 11.88 -13.25
N LEU A 535 -5.13 13.19 -13.26
CA LEU A 535 -3.89 13.84 -13.74
C LEU A 535 -2.65 13.00 -13.46
#